data_AF-E7GSE2-F1
#
_entry.id   AF-E7GSE2-F1
#
_cell.length_a   1.000
_cell.length_b   1.000
_cell.length_c   1.000
_cell.angle_alpha   90.00
_cell.angle_beta   90.00
_cell.angle_gamma   90.00
#
_symmetry.space_group_name_H-M   'P 1'
#
loop_
_entity.id
_entity.type
_entity.pdbx_description
1 polymer ?
#
loop_
_entity_poly.entity_id
_entity_poly.type
_entity_poly.pdbx_seq_one_letter_code
_entity_poly.pdbx_strand_id
1 'polypeptide(L)'
;MYQKKNDIRALLRCLSKEAVSSKCIQIDRDTNLCEMKTEIAPGLGIAMYGELNEKDELDVEYYFPYISNDTVTSKAECSIQRHAEKETYAGLLDEYKVGISLIFYLLNPMEYRERTQKTNSPVKVESASLSALSVHGKILLPIKKQPCR
;
A
#
# COMPACT_ATOMS: atom_id res chain seq x y z
N MET A 1 -8.96 18.35 -10.35
CA MET A 1 -8.24 18.42 -11.64
C MET A 1 -8.49 17.10 -12.37
N TYR A 2 -9.29 17.09 -13.45
CA TYR A 2 -9.59 15.86 -14.18
C TYR A 2 -8.41 15.52 -15.08
N GLN A 3 -7.54 14.60 -14.65
CA GLN A 3 -6.51 14.02 -15.52
C GLN A 3 -7.19 13.04 -16.47
N LYS A 4 -6.89 13.10 -17.77
CA LYS A 4 -7.49 12.17 -18.74
C LYS A 4 -7.00 10.76 -18.41
N LYS A 5 -7.93 9.79 -18.38
CA LYS A 5 -7.63 8.38 -18.11
C LYS A 5 -6.52 7.80 -19.01
N ASN A 6 -6.35 8.34 -20.22
CA ASN A 6 -5.29 7.93 -21.14
C ASN A 6 -3.90 8.36 -20.67
N ASP A 7 -3.77 9.55 -20.11
CA ASP A 7 -2.48 10.09 -19.65
C ASP A 7 -1.99 9.29 -18.44
N ILE A 8 -2.89 8.91 -17.54
CA ILE A 8 -2.59 8.05 -16.39
C ILE A 8 -2.10 6.67 -16.87
N ARG A 9 -2.79 6.05 -17.84
CA ARG A 9 -2.37 4.75 -18.38
C ARG A 9 -1.01 4.81 -19.06
N ALA A 10 -0.73 5.88 -19.80
CA ALA A 10 0.58 6.09 -20.40
C ALA A 10 1.67 6.23 -19.32
N LEU A 11 1.40 6.99 -18.25
CA LEU A 11 2.31 7.14 -17.12
C LEU A 11 2.59 5.81 -16.41
N LEU A 12 1.55 5.02 -16.11
CA LEU A 12 1.71 3.72 -15.46
C LEU A 12 2.54 2.75 -16.31
N ARG A 13 2.35 2.76 -17.63
CA ARG A 13 3.19 1.99 -18.57
C ARG A 13 4.64 2.44 -18.61
N CYS A 14 4.92 3.73 -18.41
CA CYS A 14 6.29 4.21 -18.27
C CYS A 14 6.88 3.74 -16.94
N LEU A 15 6.15 3.91 -15.84
CA LEU A 15 6.60 3.51 -14.51
C LEU A 15 6.85 2.00 -14.44
N SER A 16 6.01 1.16 -15.05
CA SER A 16 6.19 -0.30 -15.04
C SER A 16 7.48 -0.75 -15.72
N LYS A 17 7.97 0.00 -16.72
CA LYS A 17 9.26 -0.27 -17.38
C LYS A 17 10.46 0.10 -16.51
N GLU A 18 10.29 1.00 -15.56
CA GLU A 18 11.30 1.45 -14.60
C GLU A 18 11.17 0.73 -13.25
N ALA A 19 10.36 -0.33 -13.17
CA ALA A 19 10.10 -1.04 -11.92
C ALA A 19 11.39 -1.57 -11.30
N VAL A 20 11.62 -1.21 -10.04
CA VAL A 20 12.78 -1.63 -9.24
C VAL A 20 12.55 -3.02 -8.66
N SER A 21 11.30 -3.39 -8.41
CA SER A 21 10.93 -4.73 -7.95
C SER A 21 9.70 -5.23 -8.67
N SER A 22 9.71 -6.51 -9.03
CA SER A 22 8.54 -7.22 -9.55
C SER A 22 8.36 -8.54 -8.80
N LYS A 23 7.10 -8.89 -8.51
CA LYS A 23 6.74 -10.15 -7.86
C LYS A 23 5.44 -10.67 -8.46
N CYS A 24 5.39 -11.93 -8.85
CA CYS A 24 4.17 -12.58 -9.32
C CYS A 24 3.85 -13.78 -8.43
N ILE A 25 2.56 -13.97 -8.13
CA ILE A 25 2.05 -15.13 -7.39
C ILE A 25 0.82 -15.67 -8.12
N GLN A 26 0.71 -16.99 -8.16
CA GLN A 26 -0.47 -17.65 -8.67
C GLN A 26 -1.58 -17.58 -7.62
N ILE A 27 -2.71 -16.99 -7.99
CA ILE A 27 -3.82 -16.75 -7.06
C ILE A 27 -4.93 -17.80 -7.19
N ASP A 28 -5.12 -18.33 -8.39
CA ASP A 28 -5.95 -19.51 -8.69
C ASP A 28 -5.33 -20.29 -9.88
N ARG A 29 -6.06 -21.24 -10.48
CA ARG A 29 -5.51 -22.07 -11.57
C ARG A 29 -5.17 -21.29 -12.83
N ASP A 30 -5.90 -20.22 -13.11
CA ASP A 30 -5.88 -19.51 -14.38
C ASP A 30 -5.41 -18.06 -14.23
N THR A 31 -5.32 -17.55 -12.99
CA THR A 31 -5.06 -16.15 -12.68
C THR A 31 -3.73 -15.98 -11.93
N ASN A 32 -2.86 -15.13 -12.48
CA ASN A 32 -1.59 -14.73 -11.89
C ASN A 32 -1.63 -13.26 -11.50
N LEU A 33 -1.51 -12.97 -10.22
CA LEU A 33 -1.38 -11.60 -9.75
C LEU A 33 0.09 -11.21 -9.77
N CYS A 34 0.40 -10.06 -10.37
CA CYS A 34 1.73 -9.47 -10.41
C CYS A 34 1.72 -8.09 -9.74
N GLU A 35 2.78 -7.82 -9.01
CA GLU A 35 3.12 -6.55 -8.39
C GLU A 35 4.38 -6.01 -9.08
N MET A 36 4.35 -4.73 -9.45
CA MET A 36 5.53 -3.96 -9.87
C MET A 36 5.61 -2.69 -9.04
N LYS A 37 6.77 -2.40 -8.45
CA LYS A 37 7.01 -1.17 -7.68
C LYS A 37 8.08 -0.33 -8.35
N THR A 38 7.79 0.95 -8.49
CA THR A 38 8.68 1.94 -9.08
C THR A 38 8.90 3.04 -8.05
N GLU A 39 10.16 3.28 -7.68
CA GLU A 39 10.55 4.33 -6.76
C GLU A 39 10.63 5.67 -7.51
N ILE A 40 9.95 6.70 -7.00
CA ILE A 40 9.90 8.05 -7.63
C ILE A 40 10.72 9.08 -6.84
N ALA A 41 11.00 8.80 -5.57
CA ALA A 41 11.89 9.54 -4.69
C ALA A 41 12.37 8.60 -3.58
N PRO A 42 13.46 8.91 -2.85
CA PRO A 42 13.97 8.04 -1.80
C PRO A 42 12.88 7.63 -0.80
N GLY A 43 12.53 6.35 -0.80
CA GLY A 43 11.51 5.74 0.05
C GLY A 43 10.05 6.05 -0.32
N LEU A 44 9.79 6.67 -1.47
CA LEU A 44 8.45 6.95 -1.99
C LEU A 44 8.33 6.40 -3.41
N GLY A 45 7.24 5.70 -3.68
CA GLY A 45 7.02 5.12 -5.01
C GLY A 45 5.56 4.84 -5.32
N ILE A 46 5.35 4.23 -6.47
CA ILE A 46 4.05 3.73 -6.92
C ILE A 46 4.14 2.20 -7.01
N ALA A 47 3.19 1.52 -6.36
CA ALA A 47 2.98 0.09 -6.52
C ALA A 47 1.83 -0.12 -7.51
N MET A 48 2.04 -0.99 -8.48
CA MET A 48 1.10 -1.34 -9.54
C MET A 48 0.81 -2.83 -9.45
N TYR A 49 -0.46 -3.18 -9.62
CA TYR A 49 -0.94 -4.55 -9.52
C TYR A 49 -1.82 -4.88 -10.72
N GLY A 50 -1.72 -6.11 -11.18
CA GLY A 50 -2.54 -6.64 -12.25
C GLY A 50 -1.95 -7.93 -12.80
N GLU A 51 -2.24 -8.22 -14.05
CA GLU A 51 -1.80 -9.44 -14.72
C GLU A 51 -0.80 -9.13 -15.83
N LEU A 52 0.04 -10.11 -16.16
CA LEU A 52 0.89 -10.02 -17.35
C LEU A 52 0.07 -10.44 -18.57
N ASN A 53 0.11 -9.62 -19.61
CA ASN A 53 -0.49 -9.96 -20.89
C ASN A 53 0.45 -10.81 -21.76
N GLU A 54 0.00 -11.18 -22.96
CA GLU A 54 0.73 -12.00 -23.93
C GLU A 54 2.10 -11.41 -24.37
N LYS A 55 2.37 -10.13 -24.06
CA LYS A 55 3.62 -9.44 -24.38
C LYS A 55 4.52 -9.24 -23.16
N ASP A 56 4.24 -9.92 -22.05
CA ASP A 56 4.88 -9.71 -20.75
C ASP A 56 4.78 -8.26 -20.24
N GLU A 57 3.77 -7.51 -20.69
CA GLU A 57 3.47 -6.17 -20.16
C GLU A 57 2.41 -6.29 -19.05
N LEU A 58 2.59 -5.53 -17.96
CA LEU A 58 1.62 -5.49 -16.86
C LEU A 58 0.36 -4.71 -17.29
N ASP A 59 -0.77 -5.40 -17.40
CA ASP A 59 -2.08 -4.77 -17.48
C ASP A 59 -2.53 -4.38 -16.07
N VAL A 60 -2.29 -3.11 -15.74
CA VAL A 60 -2.52 -2.55 -14.40
C VAL A 60 -4.02 -2.46 -14.10
N GLU A 61 -4.47 -3.21 -13.09
CA GLU A 61 -5.84 -3.17 -12.56
C GLU A 61 -6.00 -2.09 -11.50
N TYR A 62 -5.01 -1.96 -10.62
CA TYR A 62 -4.98 -0.94 -9.58
C TYR A 62 -3.55 -0.54 -9.23
N TYR A 63 -3.43 0.65 -8.66
CA TYR A 63 -2.15 1.19 -8.23
C TYR A 63 -2.36 2.08 -7.00
N PHE A 64 -1.34 2.18 -6.15
CA PHE A 64 -1.34 3.10 -5.04
C PHE A 64 0.09 3.61 -4.75
N PRO A 65 0.22 4.83 -4.23
CA PRO A 65 1.50 5.31 -3.73
C PRO A 65 1.89 4.57 -2.45
N TYR A 66 3.18 4.28 -2.29
CA TYR A 66 3.74 3.70 -1.07
C TYR A 66 4.83 4.60 -0.51
N ILE A 67 4.96 4.61 0.82
CA ILE A 67 6.15 5.09 1.52
C ILE A 67 6.78 3.89 2.21
N SER A 68 8.07 3.65 1.97
CA SER A 68 8.83 2.67 2.74
C SER A 68 9.18 3.26 4.10
N ASN A 69 8.97 2.45 5.13
CA ASN A 69 9.32 2.78 6.51
C ASN A 69 9.70 1.48 7.22
N ASP A 70 10.83 1.50 7.90
CA ASP A 70 11.34 0.41 8.73
C ASP A 70 11.00 0.59 10.22
N THR A 71 10.48 1.77 10.59
CA THR A 71 10.13 2.11 11.96
C THR A 71 8.75 1.56 12.32
N VAL A 72 8.73 0.67 13.31
CA VAL A 72 7.49 0.16 13.91
C VAL A 72 6.73 1.30 14.58
N THR A 73 5.51 1.56 14.12
CA THR A 73 4.66 2.62 14.68
C THR A 73 3.71 2.09 15.75
N SER A 74 3.29 0.83 15.67
CA SER A 74 2.45 0.22 16.70
C SER A 74 2.66 -1.30 16.80
N LYS A 75 2.46 -1.82 18.01
CA LYS A 75 2.40 -3.25 18.35
C LYS A 75 1.02 -3.63 18.93
N ALA A 76 0.03 -2.76 18.73
CA ALA A 76 -1.35 -3.04 19.12
C ALA A 76 -1.89 -4.24 18.34
N GLU A 77 -2.98 -4.83 18.85
CA GLU A 77 -3.62 -5.95 18.18
C GLU A 77 -4.11 -5.51 16.79
N CYS A 78 -3.75 -6.30 15.78
CA CYS A 78 -4.08 -6.02 14.40
C CYS A 78 -4.65 -7.26 13.72
N SER A 79 -5.82 -7.10 13.11
CA SER A 79 -6.43 -8.12 12.26
C SER A 79 -6.38 -7.70 10.80
N ILE A 80 -6.23 -8.66 9.89
CA ILE A 80 -6.19 -8.42 8.46
C ILE A 80 -7.46 -8.96 7.82
N GLN A 81 -8.15 -8.13 7.05
CA GLN A 81 -9.37 -8.47 6.31
C GLN A 81 -9.12 -8.32 4.80
N ARG A 82 -9.65 -9.25 4.00
CA ARG A 82 -9.56 -9.18 2.53
C ARG A 82 -10.76 -8.42 1.97
N HIS A 83 -10.50 -7.48 1.06
CA HIS A 83 -11.55 -6.89 0.24
C HIS A 83 -11.81 -7.77 -0.98
N ALA A 84 -13.06 -8.16 -1.21
CA ALA A 84 -13.42 -9.09 -2.27
C ALA A 84 -13.19 -8.54 -3.69
N GLU A 85 -13.22 -7.21 -3.89
CA GLU A 85 -13.26 -6.62 -5.24
C GLU A 85 -11.90 -6.50 -5.95
N LYS A 86 -10.78 -6.35 -5.22
CA LYS A 86 -9.49 -5.94 -5.80
C LYS A 86 -8.26 -6.70 -5.30
N GLU A 87 -8.46 -7.84 -4.64
CA GLU A 87 -7.36 -8.56 -3.97
C GLU A 87 -6.53 -7.70 -2.99
N THR A 88 -7.12 -6.60 -2.52
CA THR A 88 -6.52 -5.72 -1.52
C THR A 88 -6.87 -6.21 -0.11
N TYR A 89 -6.00 -5.89 0.84
CA TYR A 89 -6.21 -6.20 2.25
C TYR A 89 -6.28 -4.91 3.07
N ALA A 90 -7.18 -4.90 4.05
CA ALA A 90 -7.24 -3.90 5.09
C ALA A 90 -6.69 -4.46 6.40
N GLY A 91 -5.84 -3.69 7.07
CA GLY A 91 -5.51 -3.90 8.48
C GLY A 91 -6.48 -3.10 9.35
N LEU A 92 -7.02 -3.75 10.38
CA LEU A 92 -7.75 -3.12 11.47
C LEU A 92 -6.84 -3.17 12.70
N LEU A 93 -6.47 -2.01 13.23
CA LEU A 93 -5.61 -1.89 14.40
C LEU A 93 -6.37 -1.21 15.53
N ASP A 94 -6.52 -1.92 16.64
CA ASP A 94 -7.25 -1.46 17.82
C ASP A 94 -6.28 -0.88 18.84
N GLU A 95 -6.04 0.43 18.76
CA GLU A 95 -5.13 1.12 19.68
C GLU A 95 -5.85 1.60 20.93
N TYR A 96 -5.82 0.76 21.97
CA TYR A 96 -6.46 1.02 23.26
C TYR A 96 -6.05 2.35 23.93
N LYS A 97 -4.86 2.88 23.64
CA LYS A 97 -4.36 4.13 24.24
C LYS A 97 -5.05 5.38 23.70
N VAL A 98 -5.52 5.34 22.46
CA VAL A 98 -6.14 6.49 21.77
C VAL A 98 -7.66 6.35 21.74
N GLY A 99 -8.18 5.13 21.96
CA GLY A 99 -9.63 4.86 21.93
C GLY A 99 -10.21 4.92 20.52
N ILE A 100 -9.38 4.72 19.49
CA ILE A 100 -9.76 4.79 18.08
C ILE A 100 -9.22 3.56 17.37
N SER A 101 -10.08 2.93 16.57
CA SER A 101 -9.67 1.87 15.63
C SER A 101 -9.20 2.49 14.32
N LEU A 102 -8.03 2.06 13.84
CA LEU A 102 -7.47 2.48 12.57
C LEU A 102 -7.71 1.42 11.50
N ILE A 103 -8.21 1.83 10.35
CA ILE A 103 -8.34 0.99 9.16
C ILE A 103 -7.36 1.50 8.11
N PHE A 104 -6.50 0.64 7.58
CA PHE A 104 -5.47 1.01 6.62
C PHE A 104 -5.27 -0.06 5.54
N TYR A 105 -4.73 0.34 4.39
CA TYR A 105 -4.36 -0.58 3.32
C TYR A 105 -3.00 -1.24 3.60
N LEU A 106 -2.90 -2.53 3.29
CA LEU A 106 -1.64 -3.27 3.38
C LEU A 106 -0.73 -2.95 2.17
N LEU A 107 0.53 -2.58 2.45
CA LEU A 107 1.52 -2.27 1.40
C LEU A 107 2.34 -3.51 0.93
N ASN A 108 2.21 -4.63 1.64
CA ASN A 108 2.82 -5.92 1.31
C ASN A 108 1.78 -7.05 1.14
N PRO A 109 0.71 -6.84 0.33
CA PRO A 109 -0.37 -7.83 0.18
C PRO A 109 0.13 -9.15 -0.43
N MET A 110 1.10 -9.07 -1.35
CA MET A 110 1.70 -10.24 -2.01
C MET A 110 2.42 -11.16 -1.01
N GLU A 111 3.14 -10.56 -0.06
CA GLU A 111 3.84 -11.30 0.99
C GLU A 111 2.86 -11.92 1.98
N TYR A 112 1.86 -11.16 2.43
CA TYR A 112 0.82 -11.66 3.32
C TYR A 112 0.10 -12.87 2.72
N ARG A 113 -0.27 -12.79 1.44
CA ARG A 113 -0.93 -13.88 0.72
C ARG A 113 -0.05 -15.11 0.59
N GLU A 114 1.18 -14.95 0.15
CA GLU A 114 2.12 -16.06 -0.02
C GLU A 114 2.34 -16.81 1.31
N ARG A 115 2.49 -16.09 2.42
CA ARG A 115 2.61 -16.68 3.75
C ARG A 115 1.33 -17.42 4.16
N THR A 116 0.16 -16.80 3.95
CA THR A 116 -1.15 -17.40 4.27
C THR A 116 -1.39 -18.69 3.46
N GLN A 117 -0.99 -18.72 2.19
CA GLN A 117 -1.06 -19.93 1.35
C GLN A 117 -0.13 -21.04 1.83
N LYS A 118 1.10 -20.69 2.26
CA LYS A 118 2.07 -21.66 2.79
C LYS A 118 1.63 -22.28 4.12
N THR A 119 1.03 -21.49 5.01
CA THR A 119 0.63 -21.95 6.36
C THR A 119 -0.80 -22.46 6.43
N ASN A 120 -1.59 -22.33 5.34
CA ASN A 120 -3.04 -22.60 5.32
C ASN A 120 -3.79 -21.95 6.49
N SER A 121 -3.32 -20.81 6.98
CA SER A 121 -3.85 -20.12 8.15
C SER A 121 -3.51 -18.62 8.12
N PRO A 122 -4.36 -17.75 8.69
CA PRO A 122 -4.07 -16.31 8.76
C PRO A 122 -2.74 -16.04 9.47
N VAL A 123 -1.92 -15.17 8.88
CA VAL A 123 -0.64 -14.78 9.47
C VAL A 123 -0.89 -13.88 10.66
N LYS A 124 -0.30 -14.22 11.82
CA LYS A 124 -0.33 -13.37 13.00
C LYS A 124 0.49 -12.10 12.74
N VAL A 125 -0.11 -10.93 12.94
CA VAL A 125 0.57 -9.64 12.83
C VAL A 125 1.32 -9.36 14.15
N GLU A 126 2.63 -9.18 14.07
CA GLU A 126 3.45 -8.86 15.26
C GLU A 126 3.54 -7.35 15.52
N SER A 127 3.56 -6.57 14.45
CA SER A 127 3.64 -5.10 14.50
C SER A 127 3.22 -4.49 13.18
N ALA A 128 2.94 -3.19 13.19
CA ALA A 128 2.61 -2.40 12.01
C ALA A 128 3.53 -1.18 11.90
N SER A 129 3.94 -0.86 10.68
CA SER A 129 4.62 0.38 10.30
C SER A 129 3.69 1.20 9.42
N LEU A 130 3.02 2.17 10.03
CA LEU A 130 1.98 2.97 9.38
C LEU A 130 2.61 4.21 8.72
N SER A 131 2.15 4.51 7.50
CA SER A 131 2.47 5.74 6.77
C SER A 131 1.19 6.35 6.22
N ALA A 132 1.16 7.67 6.11
CA ALA A 132 0.01 8.40 5.59
C ALA A 132 0.45 9.44 4.56
N LEU A 133 -0.34 9.56 3.50
CA LEU A 133 -0.19 10.59 2.48
C LEU A 133 -1.36 11.56 2.58
N SER A 134 -1.08 12.85 2.46
CA SER A 134 -2.11 13.88 2.45
C SER A 134 -2.01 14.74 1.20
N VAL A 135 -3.17 15.09 0.65
CA VAL A 135 -3.29 16.04 -0.47
C VAL A 135 -3.15 17.49 0.01
N HIS A 136 -3.40 17.73 1.30
CA HIS A 136 -3.32 19.05 1.90
C HIS A 136 -2.76 18.98 3.32
N GLY A 137 -1.89 19.92 3.66
CA GLY A 137 -1.37 20.07 5.02
C GLY A 137 -1.34 21.54 5.39
N LYS A 138 -1.51 21.82 6.68
CA LYS A 138 -1.32 23.15 7.25
C LYS A 138 -0.21 23.08 8.27
N ILE A 139 0.83 23.89 8.09
CA ILE A 139 1.90 24.02 9.07
C ILE A 139 1.41 24.99 10.15
N LEU A 140 1.29 24.49 11.38
CA LEU A 140 1.02 25.33 12.55
C LEU A 140 2.36 25.83 13.08
N LEU A 141 2.63 27.11 12.87
CA LEU A 141 3.78 27.76 13.48
C LEU A 141 3.50 27.99 14.99
N PRO A 142 4.53 27.89 15.86
CA PRO A 142 4.36 28.14 17.28
C PRO A 142 3.85 29.57 17.52
N ILE A 143 2.75 29.67 18.27
CA ILE A 143 2.19 30.97 18.67
C ILE A 143 3.05 31.47 19.84
N LYS A 144 3.75 32.59 19.65
CA LYS A 144 4.42 33.27 20.76
C LYS A 144 3.32 33.85 21.67
N LYS A 145 2.95 33.15 22.73
CA LYS A 145 2.01 33.67 23.74
C LYS A 145 2.60 34.96 24.31
N GLN A 146 1.93 36.09 24.09
CA GLN A 146 2.24 37.30 24.83
C GLN A 146 1.80 37.05 26.29
N PRO A 147 2.66 37.29 27.29
CA PRO A 147 2.23 37.19 28.67
C PRO A 147 1.11 38.21 28.92
N CYS A 148 0.01 37.75 29.51
CA CYS A 148 -1.04 38.64 29.99
C CYS A 148 -0.41 39.61 31.01
N ARG A 149 -0.61 40.91 30.80
CA ARG A 149 -0.33 41.95 31.80
C ARG A 149 -1.43 41.96 32.84
#